data_AF-A0A959RVB1-F1
#
_entry.id   AF-A0A959RVB1-F1
#
_cell.length_a   1.000
_cell.length_b   1.000
_cell.length_c   1.000
_cell.angle_alpha   90.00
_cell.angle_beta   90.00
_cell.angle_gamma   90.00
#
_symmetry.space_group_name_H-M   'P 1'
#
loop_
_entity.id
_entity.type
_entity.pdbx_description
1 polymer ?
#
loop_
_entity_poly.entity_id
_entity_poly.type
_entity_poly.pdbx_seq_one_letter_code
_entity_poly.pdbx_strand_id
1 'polypeptide(L)'
;MLPLSISTVNQINDLTTESYLAILNQNNSSEYKNHQQILMMKVMIFNKSTEYSIKVLHYLSESKFNSFVNARDISLAVDLPKEFISKILQSLTHNGIIVSQKGKDGGFKLAKPGCQIGLVELIKIFEDESFFSNCIIGFMKDCNGCKCPMHNT
;
A
#
# COMPACT_ATOMS: atom_id res chain seq x y z
N MET A 1 -3.42 4.14 -21.38
CA MET A 1 -2.51 3.09 -20.89
C MET A 1 -3.28 2.33 -19.81
N LEU A 2 -3.57 1.04 -20.02
CA LEU A 2 -4.27 0.22 -19.02
C LEU A 2 -3.32 -0.09 -17.85
N PRO A 3 -3.77 -0.04 -16.58
CA PRO A 3 -2.95 -0.48 -15.46
C PRO A 3 -2.68 -1.98 -15.58
N LEU A 4 -1.44 -2.39 -15.26
CA LEU A 4 -0.99 -3.78 -15.27
C LEU A 4 -1.74 -4.56 -14.17
N SER A 5 -2.16 -5.80 -14.44
CA SER A 5 -2.89 -6.61 -13.46
C SER A 5 -2.01 -7.01 -12.27
N ILE A 6 -2.60 -7.31 -11.10
CA ILE A 6 -1.87 -7.80 -9.91
C ILE A 6 -0.90 -8.95 -10.26
N SER A 7 -1.33 -9.87 -11.14
CA SER A 7 -0.47 -10.96 -11.63
C SER A 7 0.79 -10.47 -12.33
N THR A 8 0.69 -9.38 -13.10
CA THR A 8 1.80 -8.77 -13.82
C THR A 8 2.69 -7.95 -12.88
N VAL A 9 2.12 -7.25 -11.89
CA VAL A 9 2.91 -6.55 -10.86
C VAL A 9 3.68 -7.56 -9.99
N ASN A 10 3.06 -8.67 -9.63
CA ASN A 10 3.74 -9.74 -8.89
C ASN A 10 4.82 -10.41 -9.74
N GLN A 11 4.57 -10.70 -11.02
CA GLN A 11 5.59 -11.20 -11.94
C GLN A 11 6.77 -10.22 -12.11
N ILE A 12 6.52 -8.91 -12.14
CA ILE A 12 7.58 -7.90 -12.21
C ILE A 12 8.39 -7.88 -10.91
N ASN A 13 7.73 -7.94 -9.74
CA ASN A 13 8.42 -8.03 -8.45
C ASN A 13 9.27 -9.32 -8.36
N ASP A 14 8.74 -10.46 -8.81
CA ASP A 14 9.45 -11.74 -8.85
C ASP A 14 10.68 -11.67 -9.79
N LEU A 15 10.55 -11.03 -10.96
CA LEU A 15 11.65 -10.84 -11.91
C LEU A 15 12.75 -9.91 -11.36
N THR A 16 12.39 -8.86 -10.62
CA THR A 16 13.37 -7.98 -9.95
C THR A 16 14.08 -8.69 -8.81
N THR A 17 13.38 -9.61 -8.13
CA THR A 17 13.93 -10.39 -7.00
C THR A 17 14.91 -11.45 -7.50
N GLU A 18 14.56 -12.21 -8.54
CA GLU A 18 15.45 -13.20 -9.17
C GLU A 18 16.72 -12.54 -9.74
N SER A 19 16.56 -11.40 -10.43
CA SER A 19 17.69 -10.64 -10.96
C SER A 19 18.64 -10.14 -9.86
N TYR A 20 18.08 -9.72 -8.73
CA TYR A 20 18.84 -9.25 -7.58
C TYR A 20 19.54 -10.41 -6.82
N LEU A 21 18.86 -11.54 -6.65
CA LEU A 21 19.42 -12.76 -6.05
C LEU A 21 20.56 -13.35 -6.91
N ALA A 22 20.44 -13.28 -8.24
CA ALA A 22 21.49 -13.70 -9.16
C ALA A 22 22.77 -12.85 -9.01
N ILE A 23 22.65 -11.54 -8.74
CA ILE A 23 23.77 -10.63 -8.48
C ILE A 23 24.42 -10.92 -7.12
N LEU A 24 23.63 -11.25 -6.09
CA LEU A 24 24.14 -11.57 -4.76
C LEU A 24 24.87 -12.93 -4.68
N ASN A 25 24.39 -13.93 -5.41
CA ASN A 25 24.98 -15.27 -5.43
C ASN A 25 26.38 -15.33 -6.10
N GLN A 26 26.79 -14.26 -6.79
CA GLN A 26 28.13 -14.16 -7.39
C GLN A 26 29.20 -13.66 -6.41
N ASN A 27 28.82 -13.10 -5.25
CA ASN A 27 29.75 -12.48 -4.30
C ASN A 27 29.69 -13.20 -2.94
N ASN A 28 30.38 -14.34 -2.83
CA ASN A 28 30.47 -15.17 -1.61
C ASN A 28 31.34 -14.53 -0.51
N SER A 29 30.86 -13.47 0.13
CA SER A 29 31.52 -12.84 1.30
C SER A 29 30.59 -12.86 2.51
N SER A 30 31.12 -13.14 3.70
CA SER A 30 30.37 -13.16 4.98
C SER A 30 29.66 -11.84 5.32
N GLU A 31 29.98 -10.75 4.64
CA GLU A 31 29.25 -9.48 4.64
C GLU A 31 27.81 -9.59 4.09
N TYR A 32 27.57 -10.42 3.07
CA TYR A 32 26.26 -10.54 2.42
C TYR A 32 25.26 -11.39 3.22
N LYS A 33 25.74 -12.25 4.12
CA LYS A 33 24.86 -12.99 5.05
C LYS A 33 24.19 -12.06 6.07
N ASN A 34 24.86 -10.97 6.48
CA ASN A 34 24.23 -9.92 7.28
C ASN A 34 23.32 -9.01 6.43
N HIS A 35 23.64 -8.85 5.14
CA HIS A 35 22.78 -8.12 4.19
C HIS A 35 21.45 -8.83 3.91
N GLN A 36 21.42 -10.17 3.97
CA GLN A 36 20.17 -10.94 3.87
C GLN A 36 19.15 -10.60 4.98
N GLN A 37 19.62 -10.18 6.17
CA GLN A 37 18.76 -9.71 7.25
C GLN A 37 18.25 -8.27 7.02
N ILE A 38 19.03 -7.45 6.29
CA ILE A 38 18.72 -6.04 6.00
C ILE A 38 17.76 -5.91 4.79
N LEU A 39 17.86 -6.82 3.82
CA LEU A 39 17.03 -6.82 2.60
C LEU A 39 15.58 -7.28 2.82
N MET A 40 15.31 -8.02 3.89
CA MET A 40 13.93 -8.41 4.25
C MET A 40 13.18 -7.31 5.01
N MET A 41 13.80 -6.15 5.28
CA MET A 41 13.10 -4.97 5.76
C MET A 41 12.50 -4.23 4.57
N LYS A 42 11.26 -4.58 4.23
CA LYS A 42 10.41 -3.76 3.37
C LYS A 42 10.16 -2.43 4.07
N VAL A 43 11.03 -1.43 3.86
CA VAL A 43 10.87 -0.07 4.38
C VAL A 43 9.77 0.59 3.56
N MET A 44 8.53 0.44 4.02
CA MET A 44 7.44 1.26 3.52
C MET A 44 7.41 2.55 4.32
N ILE A 45 7.41 3.68 3.61
CA ILE A 45 7.31 5.03 4.18
C ILE A 45 5.98 5.22 4.94
N PHE A 46 4.95 4.49 4.53
CA PHE A 46 3.62 4.54 5.13
C PHE A 46 3.43 3.47 6.19
N ASN A 47 2.53 3.74 7.13
CA ASN A 47 2.10 2.73 8.09
C ASN A 47 1.31 1.61 7.41
N LYS A 48 1.07 0.53 8.15
CA LYS A 48 0.41 -0.66 7.63
C LYS A 48 -1.03 -0.41 7.18
N SER A 49 -1.77 0.46 7.86
CA SER A 49 -3.14 0.79 7.47
C SER A 49 -3.18 1.46 6.10
N THR A 50 -2.29 2.42 5.86
CA THR A 50 -2.14 3.07 4.56
C THR A 50 -1.73 2.07 3.49
N GLU A 51 -0.69 1.24 3.73
CA GLU A 51 -0.28 0.16 2.81
C GLU A 51 -1.47 -0.73 2.41
N TYR A 52 -2.23 -1.19 3.40
CA TYR A 52 -3.33 -2.13 3.19
C TYR A 52 -4.51 -1.47 2.49
N SER A 53 -4.79 -0.20 2.79
CA SER A 53 -5.82 0.56 2.09
C SER A 53 -5.52 0.67 0.60
N ILE A 54 -4.26 0.89 0.21
CA ILE A 54 -3.84 0.95 -1.20
C ILE A 54 -4.10 -0.39 -1.88
N LYS A 55 -3.72 -1.52 -1.24
CA LYS A 55 -3.97 -2.86 -1.78
C LYS A 55 -5.46 -3.15 -1.96
N VAL A 56 -6.28 -2.78 -0.97
CA VAL A 56 -7.74 -2.92 -1.04
C VAL A 56 -8.32 -2.11 -2.19
N LEU A 57 -7.93 -0.85 -2.33
CA LEU A 57 -8.43 0.02 -3.40
C LEU A 57 -7.99 -0.44 -4.79
N HIS A 58 -6.75 -0.93 -4.91
CA HIS A 58 -6.26 -1.55 -6.14
C HIS A 58 -7.14 -2.73 -6.54
N TYR A 59 -7.37 -3.66 -5.60
CA TYR A 59 -8.19 -4.84 -5.85
C TYR A 59 -9.64 -4.47 -6.22
N LEU A 60 -10.23 -3.49 -5.52
CA LEU A 60 -11.57 -2.98 -5.86
C LEU A 60 -11.60 -2.30 -7.24
N SER A 61 -10.51 -1.69 -7.68
CA SER A 61 -10.41 -1.04 -8.99
C SER A 61 -10.36 -2.04 -10.16
N GLU A 62 -9.85 -3.25 -9.93
CA GLU A 62 -9.79 -4.33 -10.93
C GLU A 62 -11.11 -5.11 -11.04
N SER A 63 -11.97 -5.03 -10.02
CA SER A 63 -13.29 -5.66 -10.05
C SER A 63 -14.12 -5.16 -11.24
N LYS A 64 -15.03 -6.00 -11.77
CA LYS A 64 -15.94 -5.58 -12.86
C LYS A 64 -16.57 -4.25 -12.48
N PHE A 65 -16.48 -3.27 -13.38
CA PHE A 65 -16.93 -1.91 -13.11
C PHE A 65 -18.30 -1.91 -12.43
N ASN A 66 -18.37 -1.29 -11.25
CA ASN A 66 -19.59 -1.11 -10.44
C ASN A 66 -20.12 -2.35 -9.70
N SER A 67 -19.40 -3.47 -9.67
CA SER A 67 -19.75 -4.65 -8.86
C SER A 67 -19.32 -4.51 -7.39
N PHE A 68 -20.11 -5.08 -6.48
CA PHE A 68 -19.73 -5.16 -5.06
C PHE A 68 -18.88 -6.41 -4.82
N VAL A 69 -17.84 -6.25 -4.00
CA VAL A 69 -16.94 -7.35 -3.60
C VAL A 69 -17.05 -7.55 -2.10
N ASN A 70 -17.25 -8.79 -1.65
CA ASN A 70 -17.42 -9.05 -0.22
C ASN A 70 -16.07 -8.95 0.53
N ALA A 71 -16.13 -8.69 1.84
CA ALA A 71 -14.92 -8.52 2.66
C ALA A 71 -14.05 -9.78 2.76
N ARG A 72 -14.62 -10.98 2.56
CA ARG A 72 -13.88 -12.24 2.58
C ARG A 72 -12.97 -12.33 1.36
N ASP A 73 -13.49 -12.03 0.18
CA ASP A 73 -12.75 -12.06 -1.06
C ASP A 73 -11.64 -11.01 -1.06
N ILE A 74 -11.94 -9.80 -0.56
CA ILE A 74 -10.92 -8.75 -0.36
C ILE A 74 -9.81 -9.26 0.56
N SER A 75 -10.16 -9.83 1.72
CA SER A 75 -9.21 -10.36 2.70
C SER A 75 -8.31 -11.46 2.15
N LEU A 76 -8.87 -12.37 1.36
CA LEU A 76 -8.10 -13.42 0.66
C LEU A 76 -7.19 -12.83 -0.42
N ALA A 77 -7.67 -11.86 -1.19
CA ALA A 77 -6.91 -11.27 -2.30
C ALA A 77 -5.71 -10.45 -1.84
N VAL A 78 -5.80 -9.79 -0.68
CA VAL A 78 -4.71 -8.96 -0.14
C VAL A 78 -3.89 -9.68 0.94
N ASP A 79 -4.20 -10.95 1.21
CA ASP A 79 -3.55 -11.82 2.21
C ASP A 79 -3.47 -11.19 3.61
N LEU A 80 -4.63 -10.77 4.13
CA LEU A 80 -4.72 -10.14 5.46
C LEU A 80 -5.89 -10.69 6.26
N PRO A 81 -5.77 -10.81 7.60
CA PRO A 81 -6.87 -11.28 8.43
C PRO A 81 -8.09 -10.37 8.33
N LYS A 82 -9.27 -10.99 8.40
CA LYS A 82 -10.55 -10.33 8.16
C LYS A 82 -10.80 -9.18 9.14
N GLU A 83 -10.31 -9.28 10.37
CA GLU A 83 -10.48 -8.27 11.41
C GLU A 83 -9.76 -6.96 11.03
N PHE A 84 -8.55 -7.05 10.49
CA PHE A 84 -7.79 -5.89 10.01
C PHE A 84 -8.46 -5.26 8.80
N ILE A 85 -8.85 -6.08 7.81
CA ILE A 85 -9.55 -5.61 6.62
C ILE A 85 -10.87 -4.94 6.97
N SER A 86 -11.60 -5.48 7.95
CA SER A 86 -12.85 -4.88 8.39
C SER A 86 -12.65 -3.47 8.94
N LYS A 87 -11.56 -3.20 9.66
CA LYS A 87 -11.23 -1.85 10.14
C LYS A 87 -10.90 -0.89 8.99
N ILE A 88 -10.08 -1.34 8.04
CA ILE A 88 -9.73 -0.55 6.85
C ILE A 88 -10.98 -0.20 6.03
N LEU A 89 -11.83 -1.19 5.75
CA LEU A 89 -13.07 -1.00 5.00
C LEU A 89 -14.04 -0.04 5.71
N GLN A 90 -14.13 -0.11 7.05
CA GLN A 90 -14.92 0.83 7.84
C GLN A 90 -14.39 2.26 7.71
N SER A 91 -13.08 2.49 7.89
CA SER A 91 -12.48 3.82 7.75
C SER A 91 -12.65 4.38 6.34
N LEU A 92 -12.45 3.57 5.29
CA LEU A 92 -12.65 3.99 3.91
C LEU A 92 -14.12 4.30 3.60
N THR A 93 -15.06 3.54 4.16
CA THR A 93 -16.50 3.79 3.99
C THR A 93 -16.92 5.08 4.68
N HIS A 94 -16.45 5.29 5.91
CA HIS A 94 -16.73 6.51 6.67
C HIS A 94 -16.24 7.78 5.97
N ASN A 95 -15.08 7.70 5.31
CA ASN A 95 -14.49 8.80 4.55
C ASN A 95 -14.99 8.89 3.09
N GLY A 96 -15.97 8.06 2.70
CA GLY A 96 -16.58 8.13 1.36
C GLY A 96 -15.65 7.70 0.21
N ILE A 97 -14.55 7.00 0.51
CA ILE A 97 -13.65 6.46 -0.54
C ILE A 97 -14.29 5.23 -1.19
N ILE A 98 -15.00 4.43 -0.40
CA ILE A 98 -15.76 3.27 -0.84
C ILE A 98 -17.20 3.36 -0.35
N VAL A 99 -18.10 2.64 -0.99
CA VAL A 99 -19.48 2.45 -0.53
C VAL A 99 -19.70 0.98 -0.15
N SER A 100 -20.58 0.75 0.81
CA SER A 100 -20.95 -0.60 1.25
C SER A 100 -22.43 -0.88 0.98
N GLN A 101 -22.74 -2.12 0.67
CA GLN A 101 -24.10 -2.61 0.51
C GLN A 101 -24.30 -3.89 1.32
N LYS A 102 -25.44 -4.01 2.00
CA LYS A 102 -25.84 -5.22 2.73
C LYS A 102 -26.60 -6.19 1.81
N GLY A 103 -26.65 -7.46 2.21
CA GLY A 103 -27.39 -8.52 1.50
C GLY A 103 -26.49 -9.56 0.85
N LYS A 104 -27.11 -10.54 0.20
CA LYS A 104 -26.41 -11.68 -0.45
C LYS A 104 -25.42 -11.24 -1.51
N ASP A 105 -25.80 -10.24 -2.31
CA ASP A 105 -24.97 -9.64 -3.36
C ASP A 105 -24.34 -8.31 -2.90
N GLY A 106 -24.26 -8.11 -1.58
CA GLY A 106 -23.65 -6.95 -0.95
C GLY A 106 -22.12 -7.05 -0.90
N GLY A 107 -21.50 -6.01 -0.35
CA GLY A 107 -20.05 -5.91 -0.26
C GLY A 107 -19.59 -4.47 -0.30
N PHE A 108 -18.42 -4.25 -0.89
CA PHE A 108 -17.76 -2.96 -1.00
C PHE A 108 -17.38 -2.68 -2.46
N LYS A 109 -17.43 -1.41 -2.85
CA LYS A 109 -16.90 -0.94 -4.14
C LYS A 109 -16.42 0.50 -4.03
N LEU A 110 -15.59 0.94 -4.98
CA LEU A 110 -15.13 2.33 -5.01
C LEU A 110 -16.32 3.30 -5.16
N ALA A 111 -16.30 4.41 -4.42
CA ALA A 111 -17.33 5.45 -4.49
C ALA A 111 -17.17 6.33 -5.75
N LYS A 112 -15.93 6.43 -6.25
CA LYS A 112 -15.53 7.18 -7.45
C LYS A 112 -14.49 6.37 -8.24
N PRO A 113 -14.24 6.66 -9.53
CA PRO A 113 -13.18 6.00 -10.29
C PRO A 113 -11.84 6.05 -9.56
N GLY A 114 -11.06 4.96 -9.60
CA GLY A 114 -9.78 4.87 -8.89
C GLY A 114 -8.79 5.97 -9.26
N CYS A 115 -8.81 6.46 -10.51
CA CYS A 115 -8.00 7.58 -10.97
C CYS A 115 -8.35 8.94 -10.32
N GLN A 116 -9.46 9.02 -9.60
CA GLN A 116 -9.89 10.21 -8.85
C GLN A 116 -9.66 10.08 -7.35
N ILE A 117 -9.11 8.96 -6.87
CA ILE A 117 -8.72 8.76 -5.47
C ILE A 117 -7.24 9.08 -5.36
N GLY A 118 -6.93 10.21 -4.71
CA GLY A 118 -5.55 10.64 -4.47
C GLY A 118 -4.92 9.91 -3.28
N LEU A 119 -3.63 9.58 -3.38
CA LEU A 119 -2.88 8.99 -2.25
C LEU A 119 -2.93 9.86 -0.98
N VAL A 120 -2.95 11.19 -1.15
CA VAL A 120 -3.07 12.15 -0.03
C VAL A 120 -4.36 11.97 0.77
N GLU A 121 -5.45 11.49 0.15
CA GLU A 121 -6.69 11.19 0.86
C GLU A 121 -6.47 10.02 1.85
N LEU A 122 -5.73 8.99 1.45
CA LEU A 122 -5.42 7.85 2.30
C LEU A 122 -4.47 8.21 3.43
N ILE A 123 -3.45 9.02 3.12
CA ILE A 123 -2.52 9.55 4.12
C ILE A 123 -3.30 10.32 5.20
N LYS A 124 -4.22 11.20 4.82
CA LYS A 124 -5.05 11.94 5.79
C LYS A 124 -5.97 11.06 6.63
N ILE A 125 -6.34 9.87 6.15
CA ILE A 125 -7.22 8.94 6.87
C ILE A 125 -6.44 8.09 7.86
N PHE A 126 -5.24 7.65 7.49
CA PHE A 126 -4.53 6.59 8.20
C PHE A 126 -3.23 7.02 8.86
N GLU A 127 -2.57 8.07 8.39
CA GLU A 127 -1.38 8.63 9.02
C GLU A 127 -1.77 9.74 10.01
N ASP A 128 -0.88 10.01 10.96
CA ASP A 128 -1.04 11.14 11.87
C ASP A 128 -0.59 12.47 11.24
N GLU A 129 -0.90 13.59 11.88
CA GLU A 129 -0.53 14.92 11.40
C GLU A 129 0.99 15.11 11.26
N SER A 130 1.79 14.38 12.05
CA SER A 130 3.25 14.48 12.00
C SER A 130 3.82 13.93 10.70
N PHE A 131 3.07 13.10 9.95
CA PHE A 131 3.51 12.60 8.65
C PHE A 131 3.92 13.72 7.68
N PHE A 132 3.27 14.89 7.73
CA PHE A 132 3.59 16.02 6.86
C PHE A 132 4.72 16.92 7.37
N SER A 133 5.08 16.83 8.65
CA SER A 133 6.19 17.60 9.26
C SER A 133 7.47 16.78 9.41
N ASN A 134 7.40 15.46 9.32
CA ASN A 134 8.52 14.56 9.55
C ASN A 134 9.37 14.40 8.27
N CYS A 135 10.66 14.12 8.43
CA CYS A 135 11.52 13.79 7.31
C CYS A 135 11.14 12.41 6.74
N ILE A 136 10.71 12.37 5.46
CA ILE A 136 10.40 11.11 4.77
C ILE A 136 11.60 10.15 4.65
N ILE A 137 12.83 10.70 4.69
CA ILE A 137 14.09 9.94 4.65
C ILE A 137 14.49 9.46 6.06
N GLY A 138 13.81 9.92 7.12
CA GLY A 138 14.04 9.48 8.49
C GLY A 138 15.19 10.19 9.22
N PHE A 139 15.77 11.25 8.66
CA PHE A 139 16.87 11.98 9.29
C PHE A 139 16.44 12.83 10.51
N MET A 140 15.23 13.40 10.49
CA MET A 140 14.73 14.29 11.54
C MET A 140 13.24 14.07 11.79
N LYS A 141 12.83 14.17 13.07
CA LYS A 141 11.43 14.04 13.51
C LYS A 141 10.59 15.30 13.34
N ASP A 142 11.22 16.44 13.09
CA ASP A 142 10.52 17.67 12.73
C ASP A 142 11.41 18.40 11.74
N CYS A 143 10.84 18.78 10.61
CA CYS A 143 11.54 19.49 9.57
C CYS A 143 11.05 20.93 9.37
N ASN A 144 10.17 21.42 10.25
CA ASN A 144 9.83 22.83 10.28
C ASN A 144 11.07 23.67 10.63
N GLY A 145 11.58 24.41 9.64
CA GLY A 145 12.76 25.27 9.81
C GLY A 145 14.11 24.56 9.75
N CYS A 146 14.16 23.29 9.32
CA CYS A 146 15.44 22.60 9.15
C CYS A 146 16.17 23.07 7.86
N LYS A 147 17.50 23.07 7.86
CA LYS A 147 18.32 23.35 6.65
C LYS A 147 18.37 22.14 5.72
N CYS A 148 17.23 21.54 5.42
CA CYS A 148 17.14 20.42 4.50
C CYS A 148 17.00 20.95 3.06
N PRO A 149 17.87 20.53 2.13
CA PRO A 149 17.75 20.90 0.71
C PRO A 149 16.40 20.49 0.06
N MET A 150 15.64 19.58 0.70
CA MET A 150 14.37 19.05 0.19
C MET A 150 13.12 19.73 0.78
N HIS A 151 13.27 20.70 1.69
CA HIS A 151 12.12 21.32 2.38
C HIS A 151 11.44 22.45 1.61
N ASN A 152 12.08 22.99 0.57
CA ASN A 152 11.67 24.27 -0.03
C ASN A 152 11.84 24.31 -1.56
N THR A 153 11.73 23.15 -2.21
CA THR A 153 11.67 23.00 -3.67
C THR A 153 10.25 22.97 -4.20
#